data_AF-A0A9D5C242-F1
#
_entry.id   AF-A0A9D5C242-F1
#
_cell.length_a   1.000
_cell.length_b   1.000
_cell.length_c   1.000
_cell.angle_alpha   90.00
_cell.angle_beta   90.00
_cell.angle_gamma   90.00
#
_symmetry.space_group_name_H-M   'P 1'
#
loop_
_entity.id
_entity.type
_entity.pdbx_description
1 polymer ?
#
loop_
_entity_poly.entity_id
_entity_poly.type
_entity_poly.pdbx_seq_one_letter_code
_entity_poly.pdbx_strand_id
1 'polypeptide(L)'
;MAELRSEEEKYHDFLFIDVEEEYLKLPQKTLAYFKAAHSLFDAEFYVKADDDIYLRPDRLAILLAKDRAHRQTYIGCMKKGPVITDPKMKWYESSGHLIGNEYFLHAYGPIYALSAEVVGALAATKNDSLRMFSNEGCYCWIMDAFHGRQS
;
A
#
# COMPACT_ATOMS: atom_id res chain seq x y z
N MET A 1 -17.46 12.81 15.03
CA MET A 1 -17.63 13.70 13.85
C MET A 1 -17.39 15.17 14.15
N ALA A 2 -17.89 15.75 15.25
CA ALA A 2 -17.64 17.17 15.54
C ALA A 2 -16.16 17.48 15.82
N GLU A 3 -15.48 16.64 16.60
CA GLU A 3 -14.04 16.78 16.90
C GLU A 3 -13.18 16.64 15.64
N LEU A 4 -13.45 15.62 14.81
CA LEU A 4 -12.78 15.41 13.52
C LEU A 4 -12.89 16.63 12.58
N ARG A 5 -14.07 17.26 12.51
CA ARG A 5 -14.24 18.47 11.70
C ARG A 5 -13.47 19.66 12.27
N SER A 6 -13.44 19.81 13.60
CA SER A 6 -12.67 20.87 14.24
C SER A 6 -11.16 20.68 14.06
N GLU A 7 -10.68 19.45 13.99
CA GLU A 7 -9.27 19.13 13.73
C GLU A 7 -8.90 19.43 12.28
N GLU A 8 -9.73 18.98 11.34
CA GLU A 8 -9.55 19.28 9.91
C GLU A 8 -9.60 20.79 9.63
N GLU A 9 -10.53 21.52 10.23
CA GLU A 9 -10.60 23.00 10.11
C GLU A 9 -9.34 23.70 10.64
N LYS A 10 -8.57 23.04 11.53
CA LYS A 10 -7.38 23.60 12.14
C LYS A 10 -6.11 23.27 11.36
N TYR A 11 -5.97 22.02 10.90
CA TYR A 11 -4.70 21.52 10.35
C TYR A 11 -4.72 21.27 8.84
N HIS A 12 -5.90 21.04 8.25
CA HIS A 12 -6.07 20.79 6.81
C HIS A 12 -5.17 19.67 6.28
N ASP A 13 -4.99 18.62 7.06
CA ASP A 13 -4.10 17.49 6.79
C ASP A 13 -4.86 16.16 6.62
N PHE A 14 -6.19 16.18 6.62
CA PHE A 14 -6.99 14.99 6.33
C PHE A 14 -7.21 14.81 4.83
N LEU A 15 -7.09 13.56 4.39
CA LEU A 15 -7.59 13.11 3.09
C LEU A 15 -8.82 12.23 3.32
N PHE A 16 -10.01 12.78 3.05
CA PHE A 16 -11.25 12.02 3.11
C PHE A 16 -11.44 11.20 1.83
N ILE A 17 -11.60 9.90 1.97
CA ILE A 17 -11.77 8.96 0.86
C ILE A 17 -13.07 8.19 1.12
N ASP A 18 -13.89 8.03 0.09
CA ASP A 18 -15.16 7.30 0.15
C ASP A 18 -14.92 5.78 0.14
N VAL A 19 -14.47 5.25 1.29
CA VAL A 19 -14.26 3.82 1.54
C VAL A 19 -14.83 3.47 2.91
N GLU A 20 -15.45 2.29 3.00
CA GLU A 20 -15.95 1.77 4.26
C GLU A 20 -14.78 1.33 5.17
N GLU A 21 -14.71 1.93 6.35
CA GLU A 21 -13.64 1.67 7.32
C GLU A 21 -13.86 0.33 8.02
N GLU A 22 -13.11 -0.69 7.60
CA GLU A 22 -13.08 -2.00 8.23
C GLU A 22 -11.68 -2.61 8.12
N TYR A 23 -11.27 -3.36 9.14
CA TYR A 23 -9.94 -3.99 9.17
C TYR A 23 -9.68 -4.89 7.95
N LEU A 24 -10.68 -5.67 7.54
CA LEU A 24 -10.58 -6.55 6.38
C LEU A 24 -10.57 -5.79 5.04
N LYS A 25 -10.93 -4.50 5.06
CA LYS A 25 -10.97 -3.60 3.90
C LYS A 25 -9.78 -2.65 3.84
N LEU A 26 -8.78 -2.81 4.71
CA LEU A 26 -7.51 -2.09 4.62
C LEU A 26 -6.90 -2.12 3.20
N PRO A 27 -6.89 -3.26 2.46
CA PRO A 27 -6.50 -3.30 1.06
C PRO A 27 -7.21 -2.30 0.15
N GLN A 28 -8.52 -2.16 0.32
CA GLN A 28 -9.35 -1.22 -0.46
C GLN A 28 -9.01 0.21 -0.09
N LYS A 29 -8.89 0.49 1.21
CA LYS A 29 -8.51 1.81 1.74
C LYS A 29 -7.14 2.25 1.20
N THR A 30 -6.14 1.38 1.24
CA THR A 30 -4.80 1.71 0.73
C THR A 30 -4.80 1.94 -0.78
N LEU A 31 -5.49 1.10 -1.57
CA LEU A 31 -5.58 1.32 -3.01
C LEU A 31 -6.26 2.66 -3.32
N ALA A 32 -7.38 2.95 -2.65
CA ALA A 32 -8.09 4.20 -2.81
C ALA A 32 -7.23 5.41 -2.39
N TYR A 33 -6.46 5.28 -1.30
CA TYR A 33 -5.46 6.27 -0.88
C TYR A 33 -4.44 6.57 -1.98
N PHE A 34 -3.80 5.55 -2.55
CA PHE A 34 -2.81 5.76 -3.60
C PHE A 34 -3.41 6.39 -4.86
N LYS A 35 -4.64 6.00 -5.25
CA LYS A 35 -5.34 6.62 -6.38
C LYS A 35 -5.68 8.09 -6.13
N ALA A 36 -6.20 8.40 -4.94
CA ALA A 36 -6.53 9.76 -4.55
C ALA A 36 -5.27 10.64 -4.44
N ALA A 37 -4.24 10.15 -3.74
CA ALA A 37 -2.98 10.86 -3.57
C ALA A 37 -2.30 11.16 -4.92
N HIS A 38 -2.28 10.20 -5.85
CA HIS A 38 -1.74 10.42 -7.19
C HIS A 38 -2.52 11.44 -8.02
N SER A 39 -3.83 11.57 -7.79
CA SER A 39 -4.66 12.54 -8.51
C SER A 39 -4.53 13.95 -7.92
N LEU A 40 -4.18 14.07 -6.65
CA LEU A 40 -4.11 15.34 -5.91
C LEU A 40 -2.70 15.93 -5.83
N PHE A 41 -1.67 15.08 -5.79
CA PHE A 41 -0.29 15.50 -5.53
C PHE A 41 0.64 14.99 -6.63
N ASP A 42 1.46 15.88 -7.18
CA ASP A 42 2.58 15.53 -8.04
C ASP A 42 3.82 15.25 -7.16
N ALA A 43 4.16 13.98 -7.01
CA ALA A 43 5.25 13.53 -6.14
C ALA A 43 6.04 12.38 -6.77
N GLU A 44 7.34 12.33 -6.53
CA GLU A 44 8.20 11.23 -7.01
C GLU A 44 7.91 9.90 -6.30
N PHE A 45 7.52 9.98 -5.01
CA PHE A 45 7.20 8.85 -4.17
C PHE A 45 5.97 9.12 -3.33
N TYR A 46 5.13 8.10 -3.17
CA TYR A 46 4.00 8.07 -2.25
C TYR A 46 4.31 7.06 -1.14
N VAL A 47 4.15 7.47 0.11
CA VAL A 47 4.54 6.69 1.28
C VAL A 47 3.31 6.37 2.11
N LYS A 48 3.09 5.09 2.41
CA LYS A 48 2.12 4.66 3.41
C LYS A 48 2.86 4.39 4.71
N ALA A 49 2.32 4.88 5.82
CA ALA A 49 2.79 4.63 7.18
C ALA A 49 1.60 4.43 8.11
N ASP A 50 1.74 3.53 9.10
CA ASP A 50 0.79 3.40 10.21
C ASP A 50 0.99 4.53 11.23
N ASP A 51 -0.04 4.80 12.04
CA ASP A 51 -0.03 5.83 13.09
C ASP A 51 0.67 5.37 14.38
N ASP A 52 0.97 4.07 14.50
CA ASP A 52 1.61 3.45 15.66
C ASP A 52 3.12 3.21 15.50
N ILE A 53 3.76 3.89 14.52
CA ILE A 53 5.20 3.81 14.27
C ILE A 53 5.95 5.08 14.61
N TYR A 54 7.25 4.93 14.90
CA TYR A 54 8.17 6.06 14.97
C TYR A 54 8.85 6.30 13.61
N LEU A 55 8.49 7.40 12.94
CA LEU A 55 9.10 7.80 11.67
C LEU A 55 10.28 8.76 11.88
N ARG A 56 11.33 8.55 11.08
CA ARG A 56 12.46 9.48 10.93
C ARG A 56 12.46 10.11 9.53
N PRO A 57 11.84 11.30 9.36
CA PRO A 57 11.71 11.94 8.05
C PRO A 57 13.06 12.23 7.39
N ASP A 58 14.08 12.58 8.18
CA ASP A 58 15.45 12.83 7.72
C ASP A 58 16.06 11.60 7.01
N ARG A 59 15.89 10.41 7.60
CA ARG A 59 16.39 9.17 7.02
C ARG A 59 15.55 8.71 5.83
N LEU A 60 14.24 8.92 5.90
CA LEU A 60 13.35 8.60 4.79
C LEU A 60 13.70 9.46 3.57
N ALA A 61 13.89 10.77 3.74
CA ALA A 61 14.27 11.67 2.66
C ALA A 61 15.60 11.23 2.01
N ILE A 62 16.63 10.92 2.81
CA ILE A 62 17.91 10.40 2.31
C ILE A 62 17.73 9.09 1.55
N LEU A 63 16.88 8.18 2.04
CA LEU A 63 16.58 6.92 1.37
C LEU A 63 15.91 7.15 0.02
N LEU A 64 14.90 8.02 -0.05
CA LEU A 64 14.15 8.29 -1.27
C LEU A 64 14.99 9.04 -2.31
N ALA A 65 15.85 9.97 -1.89
CA ALA A 65 16.72 10.76 -2.78
C ALA A 65 17.87 9.97 -3.44
N LYS A 66 18.09 8.69 -3.07
CA LYS A 66 19.10 7.86 -3.72
C LYS A 66 18.77 7.65 -5.19
N ASP A 67 19.76 7.84 -6.06
CA ASP A 67 19.62 7.53 -7.48
C ASP A 67 19.41 6.02 -7.71
N ARG A 68 18.57 5.69 -8.69
CA ARG A 68 18.16 4.32 -9.00
C ARG A 68 18.10 4.13 -10.51
N ALA A 69 18.63 3.01 -10.97
CA ALA A 69 18.58 2.64 -12.39
C ALA A 69 17.15 2.41 -12.90
N HIS A 70 16.24 1.97 -12.04
CA HIS A 70 14.84 1.70 -12.39
C HIS A 70 13.91 2.73 -11.75
N ARG A 71 13.00 3.29 -12.57
CA ARG A 71 12.00 4.27 -12.14
C ARG A 71 10.85 3.63 -11.35
N GLN A 72 10.51 2.38 -11.67
CA GLN A 72 9.55 1.59 -10.89
C GLN A 72 10.21 1.08 -9.61
N THR A 73 9.81 1.64 -8.47
CA THR A 73 10.44 1.36 -7.19
C THR A 73 9.39 1.06 -6.13
N TYR A 74 9.59 -0.06 -5.42
CA TYR A 74 8.85 -0.45 -4.23
C TYR A 74 9.84 -0.68 -3.09
N ILE A 75 9.76 0.16 -2.05
CA ILE A 75 10.70 0.18 -0.93
C ILE A 75 9.96 -0.11 0.36
N GLY A 76 10.49 -1.04 1.14
CA GLY A 76 10.08 -1.27 2.51
C GLY A 76 10.94 -2.37 3.13
N CYS A 77 10.54 -2.84 4.30
CA CYS A 77 11.14 -4.04 4.88
C CYS A 77 10.60 -5.25 4.13
N MET A 78 11.29 -5.65 3.06
CA MET A 78 10.83 -6.72 2.18
C MET A 78 10.92 -8.07 2.90
N LYS A 79 9.83 -8.83 2.91
CA LYS A 79 9.75 -10.16 3.50
C LYS A 79 9.05 -11.15 2.56
N LYS A 80 9.31 -12.42 2.82
CA LYS A 80 8.50 -13.55 2.35
C LYS A 80 8.17 -14.46 3.52
N GLY A 81 7.13 -15.25 3.39
CA GLY A 81 6.69 -16.14 4.45
C GLY A 81 5.52 -17.01 4.03
N PRO A 82 5.20 -18.03 4.83
CA PRO A 82 4.14 -18.97 4.52
C PRO A 82 2.78 -18.29 4.45
N VAL A 83 1.93 -18.75 3.53
CA VAL A 83 0.54 -18.32 3.45
C VAL A 83 -0.19 -18.81 4.70
N ILE A 84 -0.90 -17.91 5.37
CA ILE A 84 -1.58 -18.22 6.62
C ILE A 84 -2.94 -18.84 6.27
N THR A 85 -3.04 -20.16 6.37
CA THR A 85 -4.26 -20.92 6.02
C THR A 85 -5.08 -21.34 7.24
N ASP A 86 -4.70 -20.94 8.45
CA ASP A 86 -5.48 -21.22 9.67
C ASP A 86 -6.52 -20.10 9.91
N PRO A 87 -7.84 -20.40 9.88
CA PRO A 87 -8.91 -19.43 10.12
C PRO A 87 -8.87 -18.72 11.48
N LYS A 88 -8.14 -19.27 12.45
CA LYS A 88 -8.01 -18.67 13.80
C LYS A 88 -6.93 -17.59 13.85
N MET A 89 -6.09 -17.51 12.82
CA MET A 89 -5.01 -16.54 12.76
C MET A 89 -5.51 -15.22 12.17
N LYS A 90 -5.02 -14.11 12.73
CA LYS A 90 -5.39 -12.74 12.34
C LYS A 90 -5.31 -12.47 10.83
N TRP A 91 -4.36 -13.10 10.15
CA TRP A 91 -4.06 -12.90 8.73
C TRP A 91 -4.47 -14.09 7.87
N TYR A 92 -5.47 -14.85 8.30
CA TYR A 92 -6.01 -15.96 7.53
C TYR A 92 -6.37 -15.53 6.11
N GLU A 93 -5.85 -16.26 5.15
CA GLU A 93 -6.11 -16.02 3.74
C GLU A 93 -7.05 -17.09 3.19
N SER A 94 -8.33 -16.72 3.06
CA SER A 94 -9.39 -17.57 2.49
C SER A 94 -9.05 -18.08 1.09
N SER A 95 -8.32 -17.29 0.31
CA SER A 95 -7.86 -17.63 -1.04
C SER A 95 -6.46 -18.26 -1.06
N GLY A 96 -5.96 -18.78 0.07
CA GLY A 96 -4.57 -19.22 0.19
C GLY A 96 -4.18 -20.30 -0.84
N HIS A 97 -5.13 -21.15 -1.22
CA HIS A 97 -4.97 -22.17 -2.26
C HIS A 97 -4.56 -21.62 -3.64
N LEU A 98 -4.76 -20.33 -3.90
CA LEU A 98 -4.42 -19.67 -5.17
C LEU A 98 -3.04 -18.99 -5.15
N ILE A 99 -2.51 -18.73 -3.96
CA ILE A 99 -1.18 -18.16 -3.76
C ILE A 99 -0.13 -19.28 -3.71
N GLY A 100 -0.51 -20.45 -3.20
CA GLY A 100 0.39 -21.56 -2.92
C GLY A 100 0.88 -21.52 -1.47
N ASN A 101 2.09 -22.03 -1.24
CA ASN A 101 2.59 -22.21 0.12
C ASN A 101 3.23 -20.94 0.72
N GLU A 102 3.64 -19.98 -0.12
CA GLU A 102 4.41 -18.81 0.28
C GLU A 102 3.88 -17.56 -0.39
N TYR A 103 3.80 -16.45 0.35
CA TYR A 103 3.45 -15.15 -0.23
C TYR A 103 4.56 -14.66 -1.18
N PHE A 104 4.17 -13.87 -2.19
CA PHE A 104 5.10 -13.10 -2.99
C PHE A 104 5.96 -12.17 -2.11
N LEU A 105 7.11 -11.74 -2.63
CA LEU A 105 7.94 -10.75 -1.95
C LEU A 105 7.11 -9.49 -1.71
N HIS A 106 7.07 -8.98 -0.49
CA HIS A 106 6.27 -7.80 -0.19
C HIS A 106 6.84 -7.01 0.97
N ALA A 107 6.52 -5.72 1.06
CA ALA A 107 6.96 -4.91 2.18
C ALA A 107 6.14 -5.22 3.43
N TYR A 108 6.80 -5.15 4.58
CA TYR A 108 6.12 -5.19 5.86
C TYR A 108 5.15 -4.00 6.01
N GLY A 109 3.95 -4.29 6.52
CA GLY A 109 2.81 -3.36 6.54
C GLY A 109 3.02 -1.98 7.17
N PRO A 110 3.83 -1.81 8.25
CA PRO A 110 3.89 -0.54 8.96
C PRO A 110 4.40 0.65 8.15
N ILE A 111 5.29 0.43 7.17
CA ILE A 111 5.74 1.50 6.28
C ILE A 111 6.30 0.96 4.97
N TYR A 112 5.90 1.58 3.86
CA TYR A 112 6.52 1.37 2.56
C TYR A 112 6.30 2.56 1.61
N ALA A 113 7.15 2.69 0.60
CA ALA A 113 7.11 3.72 -0.40
C ALA A 113 6.99 3.13 -1.82
N LEU A 114 6.17 3.77 -2.65
CA LEU A 114 5.98 3.45 -4.05
C LEU A 114 6.37 4.65 -4.91
N SER A 115 7.13 4.43 -5.96
CA SER A 115 7.41 5.47 -6.97
C SER A 115 6.13 5.90 -7.68
N ALA A 116 6.12 7.14 -8.17
CA ALA A 116 5.03 7.69 -8.98
C ALA A 116 4.63 6.79 -10.14
N GLU A 117 5.59 6.16 -10.82
CA GLU A 117 5.30 5.27 -11.95
C GLU A 117 4.51 4.02 -11.54
N VAL A 118 4.81 3.46 -10.37
CA VAL A 118 4.07 2.31 -9.82
C VAL A 118 2.67 2.76 -9.42
N VAL A 119 2.54 3.89 -8.72
CA VAL A 119 1.24 4.41 -8.29
C VAL A 119 0.37 4.80 -9.50
N GLY A 120 0.95 5.41 -10.53
CA GLY A 120 0.24 5.75 -11.76
C GLY A 120 -0.26 4.50 -12.50
N ALA A 121 0.54 3.43 -12.56
CA ALA A 121 0.10 2.16 -13.13
C ALA A 121 -1.08 1.56 -12.33
N LEU A 122 -1.04 1.67 -11.01
CA LEU A 122 -2.13 1.21 -10.13
C LEU A 122 -3.39 2.06 -10.29
N ALA A 123 -3.24 3.37 -10.44
CA ALA A 123 -4.34 4.29 -10.69
C ALA A 123 -5.05 4.00 -12.01
N ALA A 124 -4.28 3.66 -13.06
CA ALA A 124 -4.81 3.29 -14.37
C ALA A 124 -5.50 1.92 -14.40
N THR A 125 -5.21 1.04 -13.42
CA THR A 125 -5.77 -0.31 -13.37
C THR A 125 -7.23 -0.30 -12.89
N LYS A 126 -8.10 -1.08 -13.56
CA LYS A 126 -9.51 -1.22 -13.16
C LYS A 126 -9.61 -1.91 -11.79
N ASN A 127 -10.48 -1.42 -10.92
CA ASN A 127 -10.63 -1.94 -9.55
C ASN A 127 -10.88 -3.46 -9.53
N ASP A 128 -11.66 -3.98 -10.47
CA ASP A 128 -12.03 -5.41 -10.53
C ASP A 128 -10.93 -6.32 -11.09
N SER A 129 -9.84 -5.75 -11.62
CA SER A 129 -8.72 -6.52 -12.16
C SER A 129 -7.62 -6.81 -11.14
N LEU A 130 -7.68 -6.18 -9.96
CA LEU A 130 -6.72 -6.38 -8.88
C LEU A 130 -7.30 -7.30 -7.82
N ARG A 131 -6.56 -8.36 -7.52
CA ARG A 131 -6.93 -9.25 -6.43
C ARG A 131 -6.50 -8.68 -5.08
N MET A 132 -7.45 -8.57 -4.18
CA MET A 132 -7.22 -8.14 -2.80
C MET A 132 -7.00 -9.36 -1.91
N PHE A 133 -6.00 -9.27 -1.03
CA PHE A 133 -5.65 -10.31 -0.07
C PHE A 133 -5.82 -9.75 1.35
N SER A 134 -6.07 -10.62 2.32
CA SER A 134 -6.42 -10.22 3.70
C SER A 134 -5.27 -9.54 4.44
N ASN A 135 -4.02 -9.82 4.07
CA ASN A 135 -2.88 -9.12 4.64
C ASN A 135 -2.55 -7.88 3.79
N GLU A 136 -2.69 -6.71 4.42
CA GLU A 136 -2.31 -5.41 3.88
C GLU A 136 -0.84 -5.40 3.39
N GLY A 137 0.08 -6.12 4.03
CA GLY A 137 1.44 -6.22 3.52
C GLY A 137 1.56 -7.04 2.23
N CYS A 138 0.73 -8.08 2.05
CA CYS A 138 0.85 -9.07 0.97
C CYS A 138 0.15 -8.62 -0.33
N TYR A 139 0.36 -7.37 -0.74
CA TYR A 139 -0.26 -6.85 -1.94
C TYR A 139 0.30 -7.47 -3.22
N CYS A 140 -0.42 -8.46 -3.75
CA CYS A 140 -0.17 -8.99 -5.10
C CYS A 140 -0.36 -7.92 -6.16
N TRP A 141 -1.21 -6.89 -5.96
CA TRP A 141 -1.41 -5.83 -6.95
C TRP A 141 -0.16 -4.99 -7.22
N ILE A 142 0.70 -4.78 -6.21
CA ILE A 142 1.99 -4.12 -6.44
C ILE A 142 2.81 -4.99 -7.39
N MET A 143 2.85 -6.30 -7.16
CA MET A 143 3.56 -7.24 -8.03
C MET A 143 2.94 -7.36 -9.41
N ASP A 144 1.62 -7.34 -9.56
CA ASP A 144 0.95 -7.34 -10.86
C ASP A 144 1.31 -6.07 -11.66
N ALA A 145 1.43 -4.91 -10.99
CA ALA A 145 1.93 -3.68 -11.62
C ALA A 145 3.41 -3.77 -12.06
N PHE A 146 4.21 -4.63 -11.44
CA PHE A 146 5.58 -4.94 -11.89
C PHE A 146 5.62 -6.00 -13.01
N HIS A 147 4.75 -7.01 -13.00
CA HIS A 147 4.79 -8.15 -13.94
C HIS A 147 3.95 -7.92 -15.21
N GLY A 148 2.94 -7.05 -15.19
CA GLY A 148 2.03 -6.78 -16.31
C GLY A 148 2.64 -6.06 -17.53
N ARG A 149 3.96 -5.84 -17.56
CA ARG A 149 4.69 -5.30 -18.73
C ARG A 149 5.72 -6.27 -19.33
N GLN A 150 5.73 -7.55 -18.92
CA GLN A 150 6.62 -8.56 -19.53
C GLN A 150 5.95 -9.45 -20.59
N SER A 151 4.76 -9.12 -21.09
CA SER A 151 4.08 -9.83 -22.19
C SER A 151 3.92 -8.96 -23.43
#